data_AF-J2TFT8-F1
#
_entry.id   AF-J2TFT8-F1
#
_cell.length_a   1.000
_cell.length_b   1.000
_cell.length_c   1.000
_cell.angle_alpha   90.00
_cell.angle_beta   90.00
_cell.angle_gamma   90.00
#
_symmetry.space_group_name_H-M   'P 1'
#
loop_
_entity.id
_entity.type
_entity.pdbx_description
1 polymer ?
#
loop_
_entity_poly.entity_id
_entity_poly.type
_entity_poly.pdbx_seq_one_letter_code
_entity_poly.pdbx_strand_id
1 'polypeptide(L)'
;MRVITAHARLIKGMHAMQRALIGQAEDRGELQWAFPSGGRETCRTYALQTDLGEMLFAIPSPWDGRQAHMFRLGFERGTLFPDAEINIPDGLDRSVSGVLAVGDNGKTMICHRGAVTAFRGKVRTSITLEHFQAWLQEVDDDGRSAQVIAVSSTDSSTIADDIAEFVFEVKRLKDRLKAESRDDYVPDEQDEPAVGWGEQEEYEGDKSYSPNPGKRDYPYLHGPLCNALHRKLKELAGASVAVKVLKNRNIDLALVDRGTGKARAIFEVKTSASLSAQLYTAFGQLSYYQHRFGTEDTERYLVLPAHTASDFTVGEFFAKANVHVLFGEAGSFERADGASLEEVLSMVLE
;
A
#
# COMPACT_ATOMS: atom_id res chain seq x y z
N MET A 1 4.57 1.82 18.42
CA MET A 1 5.57 2.63 17.67
C MET A 1 5.77 4.00 18.33
N ARG A 2 6.97 4.61 18.25
CA ARG A 2 7.27 5.96 18.80
C ARG A 2 8.05 6.83 17.82
N VAL A 3 7.67 8.10 17.65
CA VAL A 3 8.40 9.05 16.80
C VAL A 3 9.80 9.33 17.33
N ILE A 4 10.79 9.38 16.45
CA ILE A 4 12.15 9.79 16.77
C ILE A 4 12.21 11.32 16.70
N THR A 5 12.51 11.97 17.82
CA THR A 5 12.65 13.44 17.90
C THR A 5 14.08 13.91 18.18
N ALA A 6 14.94 13.00 18.65
CA ALA A 6 16.33 13.30 18.94
C ALA A 6 17.13 13.49 17.64
N HIS A 7 17.66 14.70 17.43
CA HIS A 7 18.42 15.10 16.24
C HIS A 7 19.47 14.07 15.78
N ALA A 8 20.31 13.57 16.70
CA ALA A 8 21.34 12.57 16.36
C ALA A 8 20.75 11.25 15.83
N ARG A 9 19.58 10.83 16.35
CA ARG A 9 18.89 9.62 15.87
C ARG A 9 18.18 9.86 14.54
N LEU A 10 17.62 11.06 14.34
CA LEU A 10 17.03 11.49 13.07
C LEU A 10 18.08 11.46 11.94
N ILE A 11 19.25 12.08 12.16
CA ILE A 11 20.37 12.02 11.21
C ILE A 11 20.75 10.57 10.88
N LYS A 12 20.91 9.72 11.91
CA LYS A 12 21.29 8.32 11.70
C LYS A 12 20.27 7.57 10.84
N GLY A 13 18.98 7.72 11.15
CA GLY A 13 17.89 7.07 10.41
C GLY A 13 17.75 7.61 8.99
N MET A 14 17.87 8.92 8.81
CA MET A 14 17.86 9.58 7.50
C MET A 14 19.02 9.09 6.62
N HIS A 15 20.24 9.04 7.14
CA HIS A 15 21.37 8.48 6.39
C HIS A 15 21.20 6.99 6.11
N ALA A 16 20.53 6.22 6.97
CA ALA A 16 20.23 4.82 6.71
C ALA A 16 19.25 4.68 5.53
N MET A 17 18.16 5.43 5.54
CA MET A 17 17.20 5.52 4.41
C MET A 17 17.91 5.91 3.11
N GLN A 18 18.70 6.99 3.13
CA GLN A 18 19.40 7.48 1.93
C GLN A 18 20.40 6.46 1.40
N ARG A 19 21.19 5.82 2.28
CA ARG A 19 22.13 4.76 1.85
C ARG A 19 21.41 3.56 1.27
N ALA A 20 20.28 3.15 1.85
CA ALA A 20 19.51 2.02 1.33
C ALA A 20 18.97 2.32 -0.07
N LEU A 21 18.41 3.51 -0.29
CA LEU A 21 17.93 3.94 -1.61
C LEU A 21 19.07 4.11 -2.62
N ILE A 22 20.13 4.84 -2.27
CA ILE A 22 21.28 5.04 -3.18
C ILE A 22 21.95 3.71 -3.53
N GLY A 23 22.01 2.76 -2.58
CA GLY A 23 22.58 1.44 -2.82
C GLY A 23 21.83 0.58 -3.84
N GLN A 24 20.56 0.92 -4.13
CA GLN A 24 19.72 0.23 -5.12
C GLN A 24 19.58 1.00 -6.44
N ALA A 25 20.21 2.18 -6.55
CA ALA A 25 19.90 3.14 -7.60
C ALA A 25 21.03 3.34 -8.62
N GLU A 26 20.63 3.70 -9.84
CA GLU A 26 21.53 4.23 -10.86
C GLU A 26 21.63 5.76 -10.73
N ASP A 27 22.83 6.31 -10.85
CA ASP A 27 23.01 7.77 -10.88
C ASP A 27 22.57 8.34 -12.24
N ARG A 28 21.65 9.30 -12.23
CA ARG A 28 21.17 10.04 -13.42
C ARG A 28 21.80 11.41 -13.56
N GLY A 29 22.75 11.75 -12.69
CA GLY A 29 23.42 13.05 -12.67
C GLY A 29 22.54 14.16 -12.12
N GLU A 30 22.82 15.39 -12.54
CA GLU A 30 22.09 16.58 -12.09
C GLU A 30 20.88 16.87 -12.98
N LEU A 31 19.68 16.81 -12.41
CA LEU A 31 18.43 17.16 -13.09
C LEU A 31 17.75 18.34 -12.38
N GLN A 32 17.07 19.19 -13.14
CA GLN A 32 16.32 20.31 -12.59
C GLN A 32 14.94 19.84 -12.14
N TRP A 33 14.70 19.87 -10.82
CA TRP A 33 13.40 19.63 -10.21
C TRP A 33 12.66 20.94 -10.03
N ALA A 34 11.35 20.92 -10.29
CA ALA A 34 10.46 22.04 -10.06
C ALA A 34 9.54 21.73 -8.88
N PHE A 35 9.19 22.78 -8.13
CA PHE A 35 8.37 22.67 -6.91
C PHE A 35 6.98 23.29 -7.12
N PRO A 36 5.96 22.83 -6.38
CA PRO A 36 4.63 23.44 -6.41
C PRO A 36 4.62 24.94 -6.07
N SER A 37 5.62 25.42 -5.32
CA SER A 37 5.80 26.85 -5.00
C SER A 37 6.32 27.69 -6.16
N GLY A 38 6.61 27.08 -7.32
CA GLY A 38 7.18 27.74 -8.50
C GLY A 38 8.71 27.81 -8.51
N GLY A 39 9.38 27.37 -7.43
CA GLY A 39 10.83 27.25 -7.38
C GLY A 39 11.37 26.15 -8.30
N ARG A 40 12.66 26.22 -8.62
CA ARG A 40 13.40 25.14 -9.27
C ARG A 40 14.76 24.97 -8.61
N GLU A 41 15.21 23.74 -8.48
CA GLU A 41 16.52 23.39 -7.92
C GLU A 41 17.15 22.28 -8.76
N THR A 42 18.44 22.45 -9.07
CA THR A 42 19.22 21.38 -9.71
C THR A 42 19.65 20.41 -8.62
N CYS A 43 19.20 19.16 -8.71
CA CYS A 43 19.45 18.13 -7.72
C CYS A 43 20.15 16.94 -8.36
N ARG A 44 21.10 16.34 -7.64
CA ARG A 44 21.57 15.01 -8.00
C ARG A 44 20.41 14.03 -7.90
N THR A 45 20.14 13.35 -8.99
CA THR A 45 18.97 12.51 -9.18
C THR A 45 19.41 11.09 -9.44
N TYR A 46 18.71 10.16 -8.85
CA TYR A 46 18.96 8.74 -8.97
C TYR A 46 17.71 8.05 -9.53
N ALA A 47 17.89 6.95 -10.25
CA ALA A 47 16.83 6.11 -10.76
C ALA A 47 16.80 4.78 -10.00
N LEU A 48 15.64 4.46 -9.44
CA LEU A 48 15.32 3.17 -8.85
C LEU A 48 14.45 2.39 -9.82
N GLN A 49 14.83 1.15 -10.14
CA GLN A 49 13.93 0.22 -10.81
C GLN A 49 13.04 -0.41 -9.75
N THR A 50 11.72 -0.31 -9.95
CA THR A 50 10.70 -0.84 -9.04
C THR A 50 9.68 -1.63 -9.82
N ASP A 51 8.86 -2.42 -9.14
CA ASP A 51 7.73 -3.14 -9.75
C ASP A 51 6.73 -2.21 -10.47
N LEU A 52 6.71 -0.93 -10.09
CA LEU A 52 5.86 0.11 -10.65
C LEU A 52 6.51 0.88 -11.80
N GLY A 53 7.69 0.43 -12.25
CA GLY A 53 8.53 1.07 -13.25
C GLY A 53 9.61 1.94 -12.62
N GLU A 54 10.27 2.75 -13.45
CA GLU A 54 11.33 3.63 -12.97
C GLU A 54 10.78 4.71 -12.02
N MET A 55 11.36 4.79 -10.83
CA MET A 55 11.14 5.87 -9.88
C MET A 55 12.41 6.72 -9.78
N LEU A 56 12.32 7.99 -10.15
CA LEU A 56 13.36 8.97 -9.89
C LEU A 56 13.25 9.46 -8.44
N PHE A 57 14.38 9.56 -7.76
CA PHE A 57 14.45 10.24 -6.47
C PHE A 57 15.62 11.23 -6.41
N ALA A 58 15.43 12.28 -5.63
CA ALA A 58 16.44 13.29 -5.40
C ALA A 58 16.47 13.74 -3.94
N ILE A 59 17.66 14.11 -3.49
CA ILE A 59 17.93 14.65 -2.17
C ILE A 59 18.49 16.06 -2.39
N PRO A 60 17.64 17.11 -2.33
CA PRO A 60 18.10 18.49 -2.47
C PRO A 60 18.95 18.89 -1.25
N SER A 61 19.50 20.10 -1.30
CA SER A 61 20.17 20.65 -0.11
C SER A 61 19.19 20.69 1.07
N PRO A 62 19.67 20.54 2.33
CA PRO A 62 18.80 20.64 3.49
C PRO A 62 17.99 21.94 3.45
N TRP A 63 16.68 21.82 3.70
CA TRP A 63 15.79 22.96 3.88
C TRP A 63 15.77 23.35 5.35
N ASP A 64 15.30 24.56 5.66
CA ASP A 64 15.23 25.04 7.04
C ASP A 64 14.42 24.06 7.92
N GLY A 65 15.09 23.47 8.92
CA GLY A 65 14.54 22.51 9.86
C GLY A 65 14.26 21.09 9.32
N ARG A 66 14.60 20.76 8.06
CA ARG A 66 14.31 19.44 7.47
C ARG A 66 15.15 19.06 6.27
N GLN A 67 15.37 17.77 6.07
CA GLN A 67 15.86 17.22 4.81
C GLN A 67 14.68 16.81 3.94
N ALA A 68 14.64 17.30 2.71
CA ALA A 68 13.66 16.85 1.73
C ALA A 68 14.12 15.58 0.99
N HIS A 69 13.15 14.77 0.60
CA HIS A 69 13.32 13.58 -0.23
C HIS A 69 12.19 13.55 -1.25
N MET A 70 12.53 13.76 -2.51
CA MET A 70 11.57 13.92 -3.60
C MET A 70 11.49 12.65 -4.43
N PHE A 71 10.28 12.23 -4.80
CA PHE A 71 10.05 11.03 -5.58
C PHE A 71 9.13 11.31 -6.77
N ARG A 72 9.47 10.74 -7.92
CA ARG A 72 8.70 10.83 -9.17
C ARG A 72 8.65 9.46 -9.83
N LEU A 73 7.44 8.94 -10.06
CA LEU A 73 7.24 7.62 -10.66
C LEU A 73 6.85 7.75 -12.13
N GLY A 74 7.53 7.02 -13.02
CA GLY A 74 7.23 6.96 -14.45
C GLY A 74 7.47 8.28 -15.18
N PHE A 75 8.63 8.90 -14.96
CA PHE A 75 8.99 10.14 -15.67
C PHE A 75 9.49 9.83 -17.08
N GLU A 76 8.76 10.26 -18.11
CA GLU A 76 9.19 10.11 -19.50
C GLU A 76 9.81 11.40 -20.05
N ARG A 77 9.13 12.54 -19.87
CA ARG A 77 9.53 13.83 -20.44
C ARG A 77 8.80 15.00 -19.76
N GLY A 78 9.30 16.21 -20.03
CA GLY A 78 8.68 17.47 -19.58
C GLY A 78 9.30 17.99 -18.29
N THR A 79 8.56 18.83 -17.57
CA THR A 79 9.04 19.39 -16.30
C THR A 79 8.97 18.33 -15.20
N LEU A 80 10.08 18.12 -14.50
CA LEU A 80 10.22 17.15 -13.42
C LEU A 80 9.67 17.73 -12.11
N PHE A 81 8.51 17.25 -11.68
CA PHE A 81 7.88 17.59 -10.39
C PHE A 81 7.77 16.34 -9.52
N PRO A 82 7.91 16.43 -8.19
CA PRO A 82 7.67 15.30 -7.31
C PRO A 82 6.19 14.88 -7.31
N ASP A 83 5.97 13.58 -7.42
CA ASP A 83 4.66 12.97 -7.17
C ASP A 83 4.38 12.88 -5.67
N ALA A 84 5.40 12.61 -4.86
CA ALA A 84 5.33 12.65 -3.41
C ALA A 84 6.68 13.09 -2.80
N GLU A 85 6.62 13.48 -1.54
CA GLU A 85 7.78 13.90 -0.74
C GLU A 85 7.73 13.18 0.61
N ILE A 86 8.90 12.77 1.13
CA ILE A 86 9.04 12.23 2.49
C ILE A 86 10.10 13.06 3.21
N ASN A 87 9.73 14.28 3.57
CA ASN A 87 10.66 15.22 4.20
C ASN A 87 10.84 14.88 5.68
N ILE A 88 12.07 14.72 6.15
CA ILE A 88 12.39 14.35 7.53
C ILE A 88 12.84 15.59 8.31
N PRO A 89 12.18 15.95 9.43
CA PRO A 89 12.61 17.09 10.24
C PRO A 89 13.93 16.79 10.98
N ASP A 90 14.66 17.83 11.36
CA ASP A 90 15.88 17.74 12.19
C ASP A 90 15.59 17.68 13.70
N GLY A 91 14.32 17.79 14.08
CA GLY A 91 13.84 17.66 15.44
C GLY A 91 12.34 17.35 15.50
N LEU A 92 11.70 17.73 16.61
CA LEU A 92 10.24 17.64 16.74
C LEU A 92 9.59 18.74 15.90
N ASP A 93 9.13 18.38 14.71
CA ASP A 93 8.26 19.23 13.89
C ASP A 93 7.07 18.42 13.36
N ARG A 94 5.88 18.77 13.83
CA ARG A 94 4.61 18.11 13.43
C ARG A 94 4.00 18.73 12.17
N SER A 95 4.54 19.86 11.71
CA SER A 95 4.14 20.48 10.43
C SER A 95 4.75 19.76 9.23
N VAL A 96 5.87 19.07 9.44
CA VAL A 96 6.54 18.24 8.43
C VAL A 96 5.87 16.88 8.35
N SER A 97 5.48 16.50 7.13
CA SER A 97 4.71 15.28 6.90
C SER A 97 5.54 14.00 7.09
N GLY A 98 6.78 13.96 6.61
CA GLY A 98 7.63 12.79 6.80
C GLY A 98 8.11 12.68 8.25
N VAL A 99 8.24 11.45 8.74
CA VAL A 99 8.70 11.19 10.10
C VAL A 99 9.41 9.86 10.17
N LEU A 100 10.45 9.79 11.01
CA LEU A 100 11.04 8.52 11.40
C LEU A 100 10.50 8.08 12.75
N ALA A 101 10.20 6.80 12.87
CA ALA A 101 9.69 6.22 14.11
C ALA A 101 10.42 4.92 14.45
N VAL A 102 10.41 4.55 15.72
CA VAL A 102 10.89 3.24 16.18
C VAL A 102 9.71 2.30 16.21
N GLY A 103 9.73 1.31 15.32
CA GLY A 103 8.77 0.21 15.29
C GLY A 103 8.87 -0.66 16.55
N ASP A 104 7.86 -1.50 16.78
CA ASP A 104 7.79 -2.31 18.00
C ASP A 104 8.87 -3.41 18.04
N ASN A 105 9.42 -3.77 16.88
CA ASN A 105 10.59 -4.64 16.70
C ASN A 105 11.94 -3.89 16.86
N GLY A 106 11.92 -2.61 17.23
CA GLY A 106 13.12 -1.78 17.37
C GLY A 106 13.69 -1.23 16.07
N LYS A 107 13.11 -1.59 14.91
CA LYS A 107 13.56 -1.08 13.61
C LYS A 107 13.18 0.40 13.43
N THR A 108 13.99 1.11 12.65
CA THR A 108 13.63 2.48 12.23
C THR A 108 12.66 2.38 11.05
N MET A 109 11.49 2.95 11.24
CA MET A 109 10.42 3.05 10.26
C MET A 109 10.42 4.44 9.62
N ILE A 110 10.16 4.48 8.33
CA ILE A 110 9.85 5.65 7.52
C ILE A 110 8.32 5.75 7.50
N CYS A 111 7.78 6.88 7.93
CA CYS A 111 6.35 7.10 8.00
C CYS A 111 5.98 8.49 7.47
N HIS A 112 4.68 8.71 7.27
CA HIS A 112 4.13 9.95 6.77
C HIS A 112 2.85 10.34 7.52
N ARG A 113 2.71 11.60 7.95
CA ARG A 113 1.57 12.14 8.71
C ARG A 113 0.34 12.47 7.84
N GLY A 114 0.38 12.13 6.55
CA GLY A 114 -0.76 12.26 5.63
C GLY A 114 -1.01 13.66 5.06
N ALA A 115 -0.13 14.63 5.27
CA ALA A 115 -0.27 15.93 4.59
C ALA A 115 0.22 15.83 3.13
N VAL A 116 -0.73 15.84 2.19
CA VAL A 116 -0.52 15.75 0.74
C VAL A 116 -1.09 17.00 0.06
N THR A 117 -0.44 17.49 -0.99
CA THR A 117 -0.93 18.61 -1.81
C THR A 117 -1.42 18.11 -3.16
N ALA A 118 -2.63 18.50 -3.55
CA ALA A 118 -3.22 18.15 -4.85
C ALA A 118 -3.73 19.43 -5.54
N PHE A 119 -3.40 19.60 -6.82
CA PHE A 119 -3.82 20.75 -7.65
C PHE A 119 -3.50 22.11 -7.04
N ARG A 120 -4.50 22.76 -6.44
CA ARG A 120 -4.49 24.14 -5.94
C ARG A 120 -4.46 24.23 -4.42
N GLY A 121 -4.34 23.11 -3.71
CA GLY A 121 -4.43 23.16 -2.25
C GLY A 121 -3.98 21.90 -1.53
N LYS A 122 -3.84 22.07 -0.22
CA LYS A 122 -3.57 20.98 0.72
C LYS A 122 -4.82 20.10 0.82
N VAL A 123 -4.66 18.79 0.65
CA VAL A 123 -5.70 17.80 0.91
C VAL A 123 -5.92 17.73 2.41
N ARG A 124 -7.18 17.66 2.86
CA ARG A 124 -7.49 17.47 4.28
C ARG A 124 -6.88 16.15 4.74
N THR A 125 -6.10 16.18 5.83
CA THR A 125 -5.39 15.01 6.34
C THR A 125 -6.33 13.83 6.59
N SER A 126 -7.57 14.07 7.05
CA SER A 126 -8.57 13.01 7.25
C SER A 126 -8.86 12.21 5.97
N ILE A 127 -8.98 12.88 4.81
CA ILE A 127 -9.22 12.23 3.51
C ILE A 127 -8.00 11.39 3.11
N THR A 128 -6.79 11.90 3.37
CA THR A 128 -5.57 11.14 3.10
C THR A 128 -5.46 9.92 4.03
N LEU A 129 -5.68 10.07 5.33
CA LEU A 129 -5.61 8.95 6.27
C LEU A 129 -6.66 7.88 5.97
N GLU A 130 -7.88 8.28 5.58
CA GLU A 130 -8.93 7.37 5.13
C GLU A 130 -8.49 6.59 3.87
N HIS A 131 -7.90 7.28 2.88
CA HIS A 131 -7.36 6.63 1.68
C HIS A 131 -6.26 5.61 2.02
N PHE A 132 -5.41 5.94 2.99
CA PHE A 132 -4.31 5.10 3.46
C PHE A 132 -4.69 4.23 4.68
N GLN A 133 -5.97 3.95 4.93
CA GLN A 133 -6.43 3.27 6.16
C GLN A 133 -5.69 1.96 6.46
N ALA A 134 -5.37 1.18 5.42
CA ALA A 134 -4.68 -0.10 5.54
C ALA A 134 -3.19 0.02 5.93
N TRP A 135 -2.65 1.25 5.92
CA TRP A 135 -1.23 1.56 6.16
C TRP A 135 -1.05 2.31 7.49
N LEU A 136 -2.14 2.61 8.19
CA LEU A 136 -2.10 3.40 9.40
C LEU A 136 -1.52 2.60 10.57
N GLN A 137 -0.63 3.26 11.31
CA GLN A 137 -0.09 2.81 12.58
C GLN A 137 -0.35 3.86 13.65
N GLU A 138 -0.69 3.41 14.85
CA GLU A 138 -0.68 4.28 16.02
C GLU A 138 0.77 4.52 16.46
N VAL A 139 1.08 5.78 16.76
CA VAL A 139 2.41 6.21 17.19
C VAL A 139 2.31 7.18 18.37
N ASP A 140 3.24 7.03 19.31
CA ASP A 140 3.55 8.05 20.31
C ASP A 140 4.42 9.15 19.66
N ASP A 141 3.78 10.25 19.25
CA ASP A 141 4.43 11.45 18.70
C ASP A 141 4.77 12.45 19.81
N ASP A 142 5.72 12.07 20.65
CA ASP A 142 6.22 12.84 21.80
C ASP A 142 5.12 13.18 22.81
N GLY A 143 4.53 12.13 23.39
CA GLY A 143 3.47 12.22 24.40
C GLY A 143 2.06 12.41 23.81
N ARG A 144 1.92 12.44 22.48
CA ARG A 144 0.64 12.53 21.78
C ARG A 144 0.40 11.28 20.95
N SER A 145 -0.69 10.58 21.22
CA SER A 145 -1.13 9.50 20.33
C SER A 145 -1.59 10.07 19.00
N ALA A 146 -1.06 9.54 17.90
CA ALA A 146 -1.38 9.96 16.55
C ALA A 146 -1.39 8.74 15.60
N GLN A 147 -2.01 8.90 14.43
CA GLN A 147 -1.92 7.94 13.34
C GLN A 147 -0.93 8.43 12.28
N VAL A 148 -0.10 7.53 11.77
CA VAL A 148 0.82 7.79 10.66
C VAL A 148 0.70 6.67 9.63
N ILE A 149 0.93 7.01 8.36
CA ILE A 149 1.07 6.07 7.25
C ILE A 149 2.47 5.46 7.38
N ALA A 150 2.56 4.17 7.67
CA ALA A 150 3.84 3.46 7.65
C ALA A 150 4.22 3.14 6.21
N VAL A 151 5.38 3.64 5.76
CA VAL A 151 5.82 3.54 4.36
C VAL A 151 6.84 2.42 4.19
N SER A 152 7.96 2.47 4.93
CA SER A 152 8.95 1.38 4.89
C SER A 152 9.80 1.29 6.16
N SER A 153 10.63 0.26 6.28
CA SER A 153 11.75 0.27 7.23
C SER A 153 13.04 0.71 6.55
N THR A 154 13.91 1.43 7.25
CA THR A 154 15.19 1.88 6.69
C THR A 154 16.17 0.74 6.37
N ASP A 155 15.89 -0.48 6.83
CA ASP A 155 16.67 -1.69 6.57
C ASP A 155 15.95 -2.68 5.62
N SER A 156 14.81 -2.29 5.05
CA SER A 156 14.06 -3.12 4.11
C SER A 156 14.84 -3.34 2.82
N SER A 157 14.94 -4.60 2.36
CA SER A 157 15.47 -4.92 1.04
C SER A 157 14.58 -4.36 -0.08
N THR A 158 13.28 -4.24 0.16
CA THR A 158 12.26 -3.74 -0.79
C THR A 158 11.93 -2.25 -0.60
N ILE A 159 12.79 -1.48 0.10
CA ILE A 159 12.53 -0.08 0.42
C ILE A 159 12.16 0.78 -0.81
N ALA A 160 12.75 0.51 -1.97
CA ALA A 160 12.44 1.21 -3.20
C ALA A 160 11.01 0.93 -3.68
N ASP A 161 10.60 -0.33 -3.70
CA ASP A 161 9.24 -0.75 -4.04
C ASP A 161 8.21 -0.21 -3.04
N ASP A 162 8.49 -0.34 -1.75
CA ASP A 162 7.62 0.15 -0.68
C ASP A 162 7.35 1.67 -0.81
N ILE A 163 8.39 2.46 -1.12
CA ILE A 163 8.24 3.89 -1.38
C ILE A 163 7.54 4.16 -2.71
N ALA A 164 7.83 3.41 -3.77
CA ALA A 164 7.15 3.55 -5.05
C ALA A 164 5.65 3.32 -4.93
N GLU A 165 5.23 2.38 -4.09
CA GLU A 165 3.83 2.15 -3.78
C GLU A 165 3.17 3.31 -3.05
N PHE A 166 3.86 3.87 -2.04
CA PHE A 166 3.39 5.07 -1.37
C PHE A 166 3.20 6.21 -2.38
N VAL A 167 4.18 6.42 -3.26
CA VAL A 167 4.13 7.44 -4.32
C VAL A 167 2.95 7.17 -5.27
N PHE A 168 2.74 5.92 -5.67
CA PHE A 168 1.64 5.51 -6.54
C PHE A 168 0.27 5.76 -5.90
N GLU A 169 0.04 5.39 -4.64
CA GLU A 169 -1.22 5.67 -3.95
C GLU A 169 -1.42 7.18 -3.71
N VAL A 170 -0.35 7.96 -3.48
CA VAL A 170 -0.44 9.42 -3.48
C VAL A 170 -0.91 9.94 -4.85
N LYS A 171 -0.44 9.40 -5.97
CA LYS A 171 -0.92 9.76 -7.32
C LYS A 171 -2.39 9.41 -7.49
N ARG A 172 -2.81 8.20 -7.11
CA ARG A 172 -4.22 7.77 -7.20
C ARG A 172 -5.15 8.64 -6.39
N LEU A 173 -4.75 9.03 -5.18
CA LEU A 173 -5.50 9.98 -4.37
C LEU A 173 -5.67 11.31 -5.10
N LYS A 174 -4.58 11.85 -5.67
CA LYS A 174 -4.61 13.11 -6.43
C LYS A 174 -5.54 12.98 -7.65
N ASP A 175 -5.43 11.91 -8.42
CA ASP A 175 -6.23 11.71 -9.63
C ASP A 175 -7.72 11.55 -9.31
N ARG A 176 -8.07 10.81 -8.25
CA ARG A 176 -9.45 10.70 -7.76
C ARG A 176 -10.04 12.07 -7.41
N LEU A 177 -9.32 12.85 -6.61
CA LEU A 177 -9.75 14.20 -6.23
C LEU A 177 -9.88 15.14 -7.44
N LYS A 178 -9.10 14.91 -8.51
CA LYS A 178 -9.22 15.64 -9.77
C LYS A 178 -10.52 15.37 -10.49
N ALA A 179 -10.92 14.10 -10.54
CA ALA A 179 -12.14 13.65 -11.21
C ALA A 179 -13.35 14.20 -10.46
N GLU A 180 -13.39 14.02 -9.14
CA GLU A 180 -14.44 14.56 -8.27
C GLU A 180 -14.57 16.10 -8.37
N SER A 181 -13.45 16.82 -8.60
CA SER A 181 -13.48 18.29 -8.79
C SER A 181 -13.89 18.74 -10.20
N ARG A 182 -14.01 17.81 -11.17
CA ARG A 182 -14.42 18.10 -12.56
C ARG A 182 -15.89 17.77 -12.82
N ASP A 183 -16.55 17.05 -11.92
CA ASP A 183 -17.93 16.55 -12.06
C ASP A 183 -19.03 17.57 -11.64
N ASP A 184 -18.73 18.87 -11.57
CA ASP A 184 -19.74 19.94 -11.57
C ASP A 184 -20.41 20.15 -12.96
N TYR A 185 -20.23 19.21 -13.90
CA TYR A 185 -20.95 19.16 -15.18
C TYR A 185 -21.44 17.74 -15.44
N VAL A 186 -22.74 17.52 -15.22
CA VAL A 186 -23.45 16.27 -15.56
C VAL A 186 -23.92 16.34 -17.01
N PRO A 187 -23.60 15.32 -17.83
CA PRO A 187 -24.56 14.75 -18.75
C PRO A 187 -25.07 13.43 -18.16
N ASP A 188 -26.40 13.39 -18.08
CA ASP A 188 -27.23 12.23 -17.79
C ASP A 188 -26.88 11.08 -18.74
N GLU A 189 -26.36 9.98 -18.21
CA GLU A 189 -26.63 8.66 -18.78
C GLU A 189 -27.02 7.70 -17.66
N GLN A 190 -28.31 7.44 -17.65
CA GLN A 190 -28.99 6.39 -16.92
C GLN A 190 -28.43 5.03 -17.32
N ASP A 191 -28.03 4.24 -16.34
CA ASP A 191 -28.48 2.85 -16.20
C ASP A 191 -28.09 2.34 -14.80
N GLU A 192 -29.09 2.23 -13.93
CA GLU A 192 -29.09 1.33 -12.78
C GLU A 192 -30.32 0.41 -12.91
N PRO A 193 -30.35 -0.82 -12.33
CA PRO A 193 -29.43 -1.35 -11.30
C PRO A 193 -28.96 -2.79 -11.58
N ALA A 194 -27.72 -3.12 -11.19
CA ALA A 194 -27.30 -4.51 -10.97
C ALA A 194 -26.53 -4.57 -9.66
N VAL A 195 -27.07 -5.30 -8.67
CA VAL A 195 -26.58 -5.53 -7.29
C VAL A 195 -25.04 -5.47 -7.24
N GLY A 196 -24.53 -4.26 -7.05
CA GLY A 196 -23.22 -3.90 -7.57
C GLY A 196 -22.15 -4.06 -6.52
N TRP A 197 -20.93 -4.26 -6.99
CA TRP A 197 -19.70 -4.10 -6.20
C TRP A 197 -19.54 -2.68 -5.58
N GLY A 198 -20.57 -1.83 -5.65
CA GLY A 198 -20.72 -0.52 -5.01
C GLY A 198 -21.85 -0.52 -3.96
N GLU A 199 -21.44 -0.31 -2.72
CA GLU A 199 -22.11 0.23 -1.51
C GLU A 199 -23.38 -0.38 -0.85
N GLN A 200 -23.16 -0.74 0.44
CA GLN A 200 -23.99 -0.77 1.68
C GLN A 200 -25.25 -1.68 1.74
N GLU A 201 -25.57 -2.43 2.82
CA GLU A 201 -25.29 -2.36 4.26
C GLU A 201 -24.90 -3.74 4.85
N GLU A 202 -24.17 -3.76 5.96
CA GLU A 202 -24.45 -4.72 7.04
C GLU A 202 -24.43 -3.97 8.37
N TYR A 203 -25.55 -4.01 9.10
CA TYR A 203 -25.76 -3.27 10.35
C TYR A 203 -25.73 -4.19 11.59
N GLU A 204 -25.70 -3.52 12.75
CA GLU A 204 -26.47 -3.83 13.97
C GLU A 204 -25.72 -4.44 15.16
N GLY A 205 -25.09 -3.55 15.96
CA GLY A 205 -24.66 -3.82 17.34
C GLY A 205 -23.90 -2.65 17.97
N ASP A 206 -24.20 -2.30 19.22
CA ASP A 206 -23.47 -1.30 20.00
C ASP A 206 -22.06 -1.82 20.35
N LYS A 207 -21.04 -1.30 19.66
CA LYS A 207 -19.64 -1.54 20.03
C LYS A 207 -19.20 -0.52 21.06
N SER A 208 -19.25 -0.91 22.33
CA SER A 208 -18.46 -0.26 23.37
C SER A 208 -16.99 -0.66 23.21
N TYR A 209 -16.15 0.32 22.86
CA TYR A 209 -14.71 0.11 22.71
C TYR A 209 -14.04 0.20 24.08
N SER A 210 -13.55 -0.94 24.59
CA SER A 210 -12.58 -0.99 25.67
C SER A 210 -11.24 -1.45 25.07
N PRO A 211 -10.15 -0.64 25.11
CA PRO A 211 -8.88 -1.04 24.53
C PRO A 211 -8.23 -2.12 25.42
N ASN A 212 -8.12 -3.34 24.89
CA ASN A 212 -7.31 -4.38 25.51
C ASN A 212 -5.84 -4.22 25.07
N PRO A 213 -4.86 -4.08 25.99
CA PRO A 213 -3.46 -3.86 25.66
C PRO A 213 -2.77 -5.20 25.37
N GLY A 214 -3.09 -5.81 24.23
CA GLY A 214 -2.42 -7.01 23.74
C GLY A 214 -1.59 -6.66 22.51
N LYS A 215 -0.28 -6.95 22.56
CA LYS A 215 0.71 -6.89 21.46
C LYS A 215 0.06 -6.95 20.06
N ARG A 216 0.09 -5.82 19.34
CA ARG A 216 -0.32 -5.74 17.93
C ARG A 216 0.93 -5.77 17.06
N ASP A 217 1.22 -6.95 16.57
CA ASP A 217 2.30 -7.20 15.65
C ASP A 217 1.78 -7.00 14.20
N TYR A 218 2.40 -6.05 13.48
CA TYR A 218 2.54 -5.98 12.01
C TYR A 218 1.33 -5.67 11.08
N PRO A 219 0.71 -4.48 11.12
CA PRO A 219 -0.10 -3.97 10.01
C PRO A 219 0.71 -3.44 8.81
N TYR A 220 2.05 -3.35 8.91
CA TYR A 220 2.94 -2.82 7.86
C TYR A 220 2.91 -3.62 6.55
N LEU A 221 2.81 -4.95 6.61
CA LEU A 221 2.93 -5.81 5.41
C LEU A 221 1.64 -5.91 4.58
N HIS A 222 0.51 -5.41 5.09
CA HIS A 222 -0.79 -5.65 4.45
C HIS A 222 -0.93 -4.85 3.16
N GLY A 223 -0.57 -3.57 3.22
CA GLY A 223 -0.61 -2.65 2.08
C GLY A 223 0.30 -3.12 0.93
N PRO A 224 1.62 -3.27 1.18
CA PRO A 224 2.58 -3.72 0.18
C PRO A 224 2.20 -5.05 -0.47
N LEU A 225 1.85 -6.05 0.32
CA LEU A 225 1.51 -7.38 -0.19
C LEU A 225 0.21 -7.36 -1.04
N CYS A 226 -0.82 -6.64 -0.58
CA CYS A 226 -2.08 -6.51 -1.30
C CYS A 226 -1.90 -5.76 -2.63
N ASN A 227 -1.09 -4.70 -2.64
CA ASN A 227 -0.81 -3.94 -3.85
C ASN A 227 0.03 -4.73 -4.86
N ALA A 228 1.06 -5.43 -4.41
CA ALA A 228 1.85 -6.32 -5.25
C ALA A 228 0.95 -7.38 -5.91
N LEU A 229 0.03 -7.97 -5.14
CA LEU A 229 -0.94 -8.93 -5.66
C LEU A 229 -1.88 -8.28 -6.69
N HIS A 230 -2.37 -7.08 -6.40
CA HIS A 230 -3.25 -6.35 -7.32
C HIS A 230 -2.58 -6.06 -8.66
N ARG A 231 -1.31 -5.65 -8.66
CA ARG A 231 -0.53 -5.44 -9.88
C ARG A 231 -0.42 -6.73 -10.67
N LYS A 232 -0.03 -7.80 -9.99
CA LYS A 232 0.16 -9.11 -10.64
C LYS A 232 -1.13 -9.63 -11.25
N LEU A 233 -2.24 -9.56 -10.51
CA LEU A 233 -3.56 -9.93 -11.03
C LEU A 233 -3.98 -9.05 -12.21
N LYS A 234 -3.65 -7.75 -12.22
CA LYS A 234 -3.96 -6.86 -13.34
C LYS A 234 -3.13 -7.16 -14.58
N GLU A 235 -1.86 -7.51 -14.41
CA GLU A 235 -1.00 -7.96 -15.49
C GLU A 235 -1.58 -9.24 -16.13
N LEU A 236 -1.91 -10.23 -15.31
CA LEU A 236 -2.46 -11.51 -15.77
C LEU A 236 -3.86 -11.38 -16.38
N ALA A 237 -4.75 -10.62 -15.73
CA ALA A 237 -6.10 -10.38 -16.23
C ALA A 237 -6.15 -9.37 -17.37
N GLY A 238 -5.09 -8.58 -17.59
CA GLY A 238 -5.03 -7.57 -18.65
C GLY A 238 -5.15 -8.15 -20.05
N ALA A 239 -4.72 -9.42 -20.23
CA ALA A 239 -4.88 -10.18 -21.46
C ALA A 239 -6.22 -10.91 -21.56
N SER A 240 -6.98 -11.04 -20.46
CA SER A 240 -8.22 -11.82 -20.43
C SER A 240 -9.45 -10.96 -20.78
N VAL A 241 -10.28 -11.48 -21.68
CA VAL A 241 -11.61 -10.91 -21.98
C VAL A 241 -12.70 -11.44 -21.05
N ALA A 242 -12.41 -12.45 -20.23
CA ALA A 242 -13.40 -13.11 -19.37
C ALA A 242 -13.51 -12.40 -18.00
N VAL A 243 -12.39 -11.96 -17.44
CA VAL A 243 -12.35 -11.42 -16.06
C VAL A 243 -11.85 -9.99 -15.97
N LYS A 244 -12.16 -9.33 -14.85
CA LYS A 244 -11.60 -8.04 -14.43
C LYS A 244 -11.20 -8.11 -12.96
N VAL A 245 -10.13 -7.41 -12.60
CA VAL A 245 -9.72 -7.29 -11.19
C VAL A 245 -10.55 -6.21 -10.50
N LEU A 246 -11.25 -6.56 -9.43
CA LEU A 246 -12.02 -5.64 -8.60
C LEU A 246 -11.64 -5.77 -7.12
N LYS A 247 -11.99 -4.75 -6.34
CA LYS A 247 -11.93 -4.75 -4.88
C LYS A 247 -13.09 -3.93 -4.30
N ASN A 248 -13.42 -4.14 -3.04
CA ASN A 248 -14.37 -3.28 -2.32
C ASN A 248 -13.87 -3.03 -0.89
N ARG A 249 -14.71 -2.46 -0.01
CA ARG A 249 -14.31 -2.14 1.39
C ARG A 249 -13.96 -3.39 2.21
N ASN A 250 -14.54 -4.54 1.87
CA ASN A 250 -14.46 -5.77 2.65
C ASN A 250 -13.56 -6.82 1.97
N ILE A 251 -13.53 -6.84 0.63
CA ILE A 251 -12.73 -7.77 -0.18
C ILE A 251 -11.47 -7.06 -0.64
N ASP A 252 -10.31 -7.61 -0.26
CA ASP A 252 -9.01 -7.10 -0.69
C ASP A 252 -8.90 -7.09 -2.21
N LEU A 253 -9.07 -8.25 -2.87
CA LEU A 253 -9.05 -8.39 -4.33
C LEU A 253 -9.93 -9.56 -4.79
N ALA A 254 -10.47 -9.45 -6.00
CA ALA A 254 -11.18 -10.52 -6.69
C ALA A 254 -10.97 -10.47 -8.21
N LEU A 255 -10.95 -11.65 -8.84
CA LEU A 255 -11.13 -11.80 -10.27
C LEU A 255 -12.61 -12.01 -10.53
N VAL A 256 -13.24 -11.06 -11.22
CA VAL A 256 -14.68 -11.01 -11.43
C VAL A 256 -14.98 -11.26 -12.89
N ASP A 257 -15.83 -12.25 -13.14
CA ASP A 257 -16.32 -12.55 -14.47
C ASP A 257 -17.11 -11.36 -15.03
N ARG A 258 -16.79 -10.95 -16.25
CA ARG A 258 -17.36 -9.76 -16.88
C ARG A 258 -18.81 -9.95 -17.31
N GLY A 259 -19.22 -11.18 -17.64
CA GLY A 259 -20.57 -11.48 -18.11
C GLY A 259 -21.58 -11.60 -16.98
N THR A 260 -21.17 -12.21 -15.87
CA THR A 260 -22.04 -12.55 -14.72
C THR A 260 -21.87 -11.58 -13.55
N GLY A 261 -20.75 -10.86 -13.47
CA GLY A 261 -20.41 -10.01 -12.32
C GLY A 261 -20.06 -10.79 -11.05
N LYS A 262 -19.93 -12.12 -11.13
CA LYS A 262 -19.57 -12.99 -10.01
C LYS A 262 -18.06 -13.20 -9.92
N ALA A 263 -17.55 -13.32 -8.71
CA ALA A 263 -16.14 -13.62 -8.49
C ALA A 263 -15.83 -15.05 -8.95
N ARG A 264 -14.82 -15.22 -9.79
CA ARG A 264 -14.21 -16.53 -10.10
C ARG A 264 -13.09 -16.86 -9.13
N ALA A 265 -12.39 -15.85 -8.63
CA ALA A 265 -11.43 -15.99 -7.53
C ALA A 265 -11.54 -14.82 -6.55
N ILE A 266 -11.37 -15.09 -5.25
CA ILE A 266 -11.34 -14.10 -4.18
C ILE A 266 -10.06 -14.27 -3.38
N PHE A 267 -9.40 -13.15 -3.08
CA PHE A 267 -8.14 -13.11 -2.36
C PHE A 267 -8.33 -12.32 -1.06
N GLU A 268 -7.85 -12.90 0.04
CA GLU A 268 -7.78 -12.27 1.36
C GLU A 268 -6.31 -12.23 1.79
N VAL A 269 -5.79 -11.05 2.07
CA VAL A 269 -4.39 -10.82 2.44
C VAL A 269 -4.27 -10.76 3.94
N LYS A 270 -3.38 -11.55 4.52
CA LYS A 270 -3.00 -11.45 5.93
C LYS A 270 -1.50 -11.26 6.05
N THR A 271 -1.07 -10.63 7.14
CA THR A 271 0.34 -10.27 7.37
C THR A 271 1.07 -11.25 8.27
N SER A 272 0.38 -12.26 8.79
CA SER A 272 0.94 -13.27 9.68
C SER A 272 0.36 -14.65 9.39
N ALA A 273 1.24 -15.66 9.39
CA ALA A 273 0.88 -17.08 9.38
C ALA A 273 0.65 -17.66 10.79
N SER A 274 0.80 -16.87 11.85
CA SER A 274 0.56 -17.36 13.22
C SER A 274 -0.90 -17.77 13.38
N LEU A 275 -1.15 -18.84 14.14
CA LEU A 275 -2.48 -19.35 14.49
C LEU A 275 -3.21 -18.37 15.41
N SER A 276 -3.57 -17.23 14.85
CA SER A 276 -4.12 -16.07 15.51
C SER A 276 -5.51 -15.77 14.94
N ALA A 277 -6.19 -14.78 15.52
CA ALA A 277 -7.46 -14.28 15.01
C ALA A 277 -7.44 -14.02 13.49
N GLN A 278 -6.29 -13.68 12.89
CA GLN A 278 -6.18 -13.41 11.45
C GLN A 278 -6.54 -14.61 10.57
N LEU A 279 -6.10 -15.84 10.89
CA LEU A 279 -6.40 -17.01 10.08
C LEU A 279 -7.88 -17.43 10.21
N TYR A 280 -8.44 -17.34 11.42
CA TYR A 280 -9.87 -17.59 11.65
C TYR A 280 -10.74 -16.57 10.94
N THR A 281 -10.38 -15.29 11.04
CA THR A 281 -11.09 -14.20 10.36
C THR A 281 -10.96 -14.33 8.84
N ALA A 282 -9.77 -14.64 8.31
CA ALA A 282 -9.58 -14.87 6.87
C ALA A 282 -10.47 -16.02 6.36
N PHE A 283 -10.52 -17.13 7.10
CA PHE A 283 -11.36 -18.26 6.74
C PHE A 283 -12.85 -17.88 6.68
N GLY A 284 -13.34 -17.19 7.72
CA GLY A 284 -14.72 -16.71 7.77
C GLY A 284 -15.04 -15.71 6.67
N GLN A 285 -14.14 -14.74 6.44
CA GLN A 285 -14.23 -13.73 5.39
C GLN A 285 -14.33 -14.37 4.01
N LEU A 286 -13.38 -15.23 3.65
CA LEU A 286 -13.36 -15.91 2.35
C LEU A 286 -14.63 -16.74 2.12
N SER A 287 -15.10 -17.45 3.14
CA SER A 287 -16.34 -18.24 3.06
C SER A 287 -17.57 -17.36 2.86
N TYR A 288 -17.66 -16.26 3.61
CA TYR A 288 -18.75 -15.30 3.48
C TYR A 288 -18.71 -14.56 2.13
N TYR A 289 -17.53 -14.15 1.66
CA TYR A 289 -17.36 -13.45 0.38
C TYR A 289 -17.69 -14.34 -0.81
N GLN A 290 -17.31 -15.61 -0.78
CA GLN A 290 -17.75 -16.58 -1.78
C GLN A 290 -19.29 -16.64 -1.85
N HIS A 291 -19.95 -16.81 -0.72
CA HIS A 291 -21.42 -16.86 -0.67
C HIS A 291 -22.07 -15.59 -1.24
N ARG A 292 -21.52 -14.42 -0.89
CA ARG A 292 -22.13 -13.12 -1.25
C ARG A 292 -21.84 -12.68 -2.69
N PHE A 293 -20.61 -12.88 -3.15
CA PHE A 293 -20.10 -12.28 -4.40
C PHE A 293 -19.68 -13.32 -5.45
N GLY A 294 -19.58 -14.59 -5.07
CA GLY A 294 -19.16 -15.69 -5.94
C GLY A 294 -20.27 -16.72 -6.23
N THR A 295 -19.81 -17.94 -6.50
CA THR A 295 -20.54 -19.19 -6.70
C THR A 295 -19.85 -20.32 -5.91
N GLU A 296 -20.38 -21.54 -5.96
CA GLU A 296 -19.72 -22.71 -5.33
C GLU A 296 -18.34 -23.01 -5.96
N ASP A 297 -18.15 -22.64 -7.23
CA ASP A 297 -16.91 -22.82 -7.99
C ASP A 297 -15.90 -21.67 -7.78
N THR A 298 -16.25 -20.63 -7.04
CA THR A 298 -15.32 -19.53 -6.76
C THR A 298 -14.13 -20.03 -5.96
N GLU A 299 -12.94 -19.87 -6.54
CA GLU A 299 -11.70 -20.20 -5.87
C GLU A 299 -11.37 -19.15 -4.79
N ARG A 300 -10.85 -19.63 -3.66
CA ARG A 300 -10.54 -18.78 -2.50
C ARG A 300 -9.06 -18.86 -2.18
N TYR A 301 -8.45 -17.71 -2.00
CA TYR A 301 -7.02 -17.56 -1.81
C TYR A 301 -6.73 -16.80 -0.53
N LEU A 302 -6.04 -17.43 0.40
CA LEU A 302 -5.36 -16.76 1.50
C LEU A 302 -3.96 -16.39 1.03
N VAL A 303 -3.60 -15.12 1.15
CA VAL A 303 -2.30 -14.59 0.73
C VAL A 303 -1.52 -14.14 1.95
N LEU A 304 -0.30 -14.64 2.09
CA LEU A 304 0.58 -14.41 3.24
C LEU A 304 1.95 -13.91 2.77
N PRO A 305 2.75 -13.25 3.63
CA PRO A 305 4.10 -12.84 3.26
C PRO A 305 5.02 -14.06 3.09
N ALA A 306 5.97 -14.00 2.15
CA ALA A 306 6.86 -15.11 1.81
C ALA A 306 7.63 -15.67 3.02
N HIS A 307 8.17 -14.80 3.88
CA HIS A 307 8.91 -15.22 5.09
C HIS A 307 8.08 -16.06 6.07
N THR A 308 6.74 -16.07 5.95
CA THR A 308 5.87 -16.85 6.82
C THR A 308 5.66 -18.29 6.35
N ALA A 309 6.11 -18.64 5.13
CA ALA A 309 5.94 -19.97 4.56
C ALA A 309 6.52 -21.08 5.44
N SER A 310 7.71 -20.85 6.01
CA SER A 310 8.39 -21.83 6.87
C SER A 310 7.66 -22.14 8.19
N ASP A 311 6.87 -21.19 8.69
CA ASP A 311 6.15 -21.31 9.96
C ASP A 311 4.67 -21.70 9.76
N PHE A 312 4.21 -21.78 8.52
CA PHE A 312 2.81 -22.07 8.21
C PHE A 312 2.53 -23.59 8.26
N THR A 313 1.92 -24.02 9.35
CA THR A 313 1.71 -25.46 9.65
C THR A 313 0.28 -25.95 9.38
N VAL A 314 -0.65 -25.07 9.01
CA VAL A 314 -2.08 -25.39 8.85
C VAL A 314 -2.57 -25.46 7.41
N GLY A 315 -1.66 -25.69 6.45
CA GLY A 315 -2.02 -25.80 5.03
C GLY A 315 -3.06 -26.89 4.74
N GLU A 316 -3.01 -28.02 5.45
CA GLU A 316 -3.99 -29.11 5.26
C GLU A 316 -5.42 -28.67 5.63
N PHE A 317 -5.58 -27.82 6.64
CA PHE A 317 -6.90 -27.30 7.05
C PHE A 317 -7.51 -26.44 5.95
N PHE A 318 -6.75 -25.48 5.42
CA PHE A 318 -7.21 -24.60 4.34
C PHE A 318 -7.48 -25.38 3.06
N ALA A 319 -6.61 -26.33 2.70
CA ALA A 319 -6.81 -27.20 1.55
C ALA A 319 -8.09 -28.04 1.64
N LYS A 320 -8.37 -28.67 2.80
CA LYS A 320 -9.63 -29.42 3.03
C LYS A 320 -10.86 -28.54 2.90
N ALA A 321 -10.73 -27.26 3.23
CA ALA A 321 -11.80 -26.31 3.12
C ALA A 321 -11.84 -25.60 1.76
N ASN A 322 -11.12 -26.10 0.74
CA ASN A 322 -11.01 -25.52 -0.60
C ASN A 322 -10.59 -24.03 -0.58
N VAL A 323 -9.59 -23.72 0.24
CA VAL A 323 -8.88 -22.44 0.28
C VAL A 323 -7.42 -22.69 -0.05
N HIS A 324 -6.96 -22.09 -1.13
CA HIS A 324 -5.58 -22.12 -1.55
C HIS A 324 -4.76 -21.10 -0.75
N VAL A 325 -3.50 -21.40 -0.49
CA VAL A 325 -2.61 -20.51 0.25
C VAL A 325 -1.45 -20.11 -0.64
N LEU A 326 -1.25 -18.81 -0.78
CA LEU A 326 -0.18 -18.19 -1.55
C LEU A 326 0.74 -17.43 -0.60
N PHE A 327 2.03 -17.50 -0.89
CA PHE A 327 3.09 -16.78 -0.19
C PHE A 327 3.72 -15.80 -1.17
N GLY A 328 3.78 -14.52 -0.80
CA GLY A 328 4.25 -13.48 -1.70
C GLY A 328 5.23 -12.49 -1.11
N GLU A 329 6.13 -12.01 -1.98
CA GLU A 329 7.10 -10.95 -1.72
C GLU A 329 7.52 -10.35 -3.07
N ALA A 330 7.67 -9.02 -3.12
CA ALA A 330 8.17 -8.28 -4.30
C ALA A 330 7.53 -8.73 -5.64
N GLY A 331 6.20 -8.82 -5.68
CA GLY A 331 5.46 -9.17 -6.90
C GLY A 331 5.49 -10.66 -7.30
N SER A 332 6.29 -11.50 -6.63
CA SER A 332 6.22 -12.95 -6.77
C SER A 332 5.21 -13.54 -5.79
N PHE A 333 4.43 -14.51 -6.25
CA PHE A 333 3.39 -15.19 -5.46
C PHE A 333 3.39 -16.67 -5.83
N GLU A 334 3.61 -17.52 -4.83
CA GLU A 334 3.79 -18.96 -5.02
C GLU A 334 3.07 -19.76 -3.94
N ARG A 335 2.68 -20.98 -4.26
CA ARG A 335 2.21 -21.96 -3.28
C ARG A 335 3.39 -22.60 -2.56
N ALA A 336 3.12 -23.27 -1.44
CA ALA A 336 4.14 -24.02 -0.70
C ALA A 336 4.79 -25.16 -1.51
N ASP A 337 4.13 -25.64 -2.57
CA ASP A 337 4.66 -26.64 -3.50
C ASP A 337 5.47 -26.04 -4.67
N GLY A 338 5.63 -24.71 -4.70
CA GLY A 338 6.38 -23.97 -5.71
C GLY A 338 5.58 -23.57 -6.95
N ALA A 339 4.29 -23.88 -7.02
CA ALA A 339 3.46 -23.45 -8.15
C ALA A 339 3.25 -21.92 -8.13
N SER A 340 3.48 -21.26 -9.27
CA SER A 340 3.34 -19.80 -9.38
C SER A 340 1.88 -19.36 -9.45
N LEU A 341 1.60 -18.09 -9.16
CA LEU A 341 0.25 -17.53 -9.26
C LEU A 341 -0.35 -17.69 -10.66
N GLU A 342 0.46 -17.60 -11.71
CA GLU A 342 0.04 -17.80 -13.10
C GLU A 342 -0.39 -19.24 -13.37
N GLU A 343 0.39 -20.21 -12.89
CA GLU A 343 0.07 -21.63 -13.05
C GLU A 343 -1.25 -21.96 -12.33
N VAL A 344 -1.40 -21.43 -11.11
CA VAL A 344 -2.54 -21.64 -10.25
C VAL A 344 -3.81 -21.00 -10.81
N LEU A 345 -3.71 -19.81 -11.44
CA LEU A 345 -4.86 -19.09 -12.00
C LEU A 345 -5.15 -19.41 -13.47
N SER A 346 -4.41 -20.31 -14.11
CA SER A 346 -4.56 -20.61 -15.53
C SER A 346 -6.02 -20.90 -15.94
N MET A 347 -6.72 -21.75 -15.19
CA MET A 347 -8.14 -22.07 -15.42
C MET A 347 -9.11 -20.93 -15.06
N VAL A 348 -8.72 -20.00 -14.18
CA VAL A 348 -9.55 -18.85 -13.78
C VAL A 348 -9.48 -17.73 -14.82
N LEU A 349 -8.35 -17.62 -15.51
CA LEU A 349 -8.07 -16.55 -16.48
C LEU A 349 -8.57 -16.85 -17.89
N GLU A 350 -8.72 -18.13 -18.25
CA GLU A 350 -9.48 -18.63 -19.41
C GLU A 350 -10.97 -18.31 -19.27
#